data_AF-A0A353VAT2-F1
#
_entry.id   AF-A0A353VAT2-F1
#
_cell.length_a   1.000
_cell.length_b   1.000
_cell.length_c   1.000
_cell.angle_alpha   90.00
_cell.angle_beta   90.00
_cell.angle_gamma   90.00
#
_symmetry.space_group_name_H-M   'P 1'
#
loop_
_entity.id
_entity.type
_entity.pdbx_description
1 polymer ?
#
loop_
_entity_poly.entity_id
_entity_poly.type
_entity_poly.pdbx_seq_one_letter_code
_entity_poly.pdbx_strand_id
1 'polypeptide(L)'
;MARRKLVVAMMMHETNTFSPVPTPLGAFRPLAGEAALEEFRDTNTQLGGFLQVARELGAEVSVPLAAGAHPSGYVERGAYEDMCDAIVGAVRAGCDAAFLALHGAMVAEHVDDGEGELLRRIRAVAPRLPIAVGLDFHSHMTPAMVANASVITGYRTYPHVDMAETAARAGRTLARALDGEVEPRMVWGFRPMLTSTLVHTPARQPMKDVVDLAIAAEAGGAVLNASVFGGFPHADVPHLSCSAVIVCDRRTDAGQALLDRLLDLAWERREAFLYRGAPLARQIAHARTLGEGPIVLVDHGDNTASGGTQDVMSVIAEAMRQGLDDVVAGPICDPESVRRILEAGTAASVTLPLGGKVDMPQINLAGRPLSVTGTVTRITAGEFVVTGPMATGTRVRMGRTAVLDTG
;
A
#
# COMPACT_ATOMS: atom_id res chain seq x y z
N MET A 1 -32.80 -18.78 -9.72
CA MET A 1 -32.61 -18.02 -8.46
C MET A 1 -32.26 -16.59 -8.82
N ALA A 2 -32.62 -15.61 -7.99
CA ALA A 2 -32.20 -14.22 -8.21
C ALA A 2 -30.66 -14.13 -8.16
N ARG A 3 -30.07 -13.27 -9.00
CA ARG A 3 -28.63 -13.00 -8.93
C ARG A 3 -28.30 -12.33 -7.60
N ARG A 4 -27.19 -12.74 -6.96
CA ARG A 4 -26.67 -12.08 -5.76
C ARG A 4 -26.28 -10.64 -6.08
N LYS A 5 -26.56 -9.71 -5.18
CA LYS A 5 -26.15 -8.31 -5.27
C LYS A 5 -24.93 -8.08 -4.40
N LEU A 6 -23.82 -7.65 -5.00
CA LEU A 6 -22.58 -7.39 -4.29
C LEU A 6 -22.24 -5.90 -4.36
N VAL A 7 -21.88 -5.33 -3.21
CA VAL A 7 -21.12 -4.08 -3.18
C VAL A 7 -19.65 -4.43 -3.24
N VAL A 8 -18.93 -3.92 -4.23
CA VAL A 8 -17.49 -4.10 -4.35
C VAL A 8 -16.85 -2.71 -4.32
N ALA A 9 -16.00 -2.43 -3.34
CA ALA A 9 -15.42 -1.10 -3.17
C ALA A 9 -13.92 -1.16 -2.89
N MET A 10 -13.21 -0.09 -3.26
CA MET A 10 -11.80 0.11 -2.97
C MET A 10 -11.58 1.46 -2.30
N MET A 11 -10.92 1.44 -1.15
CA MET A 11 -10.51 2.63 -0.38
C MET A 11 -9.14 2.34 0.21
N MET A 12 -8.08 2.73 -0.50
CA MET A 12 -6.70 2.34 -0.19
C MET A 12 -5.79 3.56 -0.03
N HIS A 13 -5.11 3.63 1.13
CA HIS A 13 -4.04 4.58 1.40
C HIS A 13 -3.19 4.03 2.55
N GLU A 14 -1.88 4.19 2.44
CA GLU A 14 -0.93 3.96 3.52
C GLU A 14 -0.53 5.30 4.11
N THR A 15 -0.88 5.55 5.37
CA THR A 15 -0.60 6.84 5.98
C THR A 15 0.74 6.84 6.70
N ASN A 16 1.64 7.70 6.25
CA ASN A 16 2.81 8.11 7.01
C ASN A 16 2.44 9.37 7.81
N THR A 17 2.21 9.24 9.11
CA THR A 17 1.78 10.35 9.97
C THR A 17 2.84 11.43 10.16
N PHE A 18 4.08 11.14 9.74
CA PHE A 18 5.20 12.08 9.74
C PHE A 18 5.38 12.80 8.40
N SER A 19 4.68 12.34 7.35
CA SER A 19 4.75 12.94 6.02
C SER A 19 4.06 14.31 6.00
N PRO A 20 4.68 15.33 5.40
CA PRO A 20 4.05 16.63 5.19
C PRO A 20 3.15 16.67 3.93
N VAL A 21 3.11 15.58 3.15
CA VAL A 21 2.36 15.54 1.89
C VAL A 21 0.87 15.38 2.19
N PRO A 22 0.01 16.33 1.81
CA PRO A 22 -1.42 16.26 2.11
C PRO A 22 -2.10 15.17 1.27
N THR A 23 -3.19 14.63 1.81
CA THR A 23 -3.96 13.55 1.16
C THR A 23 -5.43 13.98 0.98
N PRO A 24 -5.71 14.96 0.09
CA PRO A 24 -7.07 15.37 -0.24
C PRO A 24 -7.79 14.32 -1.10
N LEU A 25 -9.11 14.45 -1.26
CA LEU A 25 -9.91 13.55 -2.11
C LEU A 25 -9.36 13.45 -3.55
N GLY A 26 -8.81 14.56 -4.06
CA GLY A 26 -8.18 14.60 -5.38
C GLY A 26 -6.98 13.66 -5.55
N ALA A 27 -6.27 13.31 -4.46
CA ALA A 27 -5.15 12.37 -4.49
C ALA A 27 -5.60 10.93 -4.80
N PHE A 28 -6.84 10.57 -4.43
CA PHE A 28 -7.42 9.25 -4.66
C PHE A 28 -7.98 9.05 -6.06
N ARG A 29 -8.28 10.15 -6.78
CA ARG A 29 -8.93 10.17 -8.10
C ARG A 29 -10.12 9.19 -8.17
N PRO A 30 -11.12 9.33 -7.27
CA PRO A 30 -12.15 8.33 -7.07
C PRO A 30 -12.95 8.08 -8.35
N LEU A 31 -13.15 6.80 -8.67
CA LEU A 31 -14.04 6.33 -9.73
C LEU A 31 -15.24 5.58 -9.12
N ALA A 32 -16.32 5.46 -9.89
CA ALA A 32 -17.49 4.67 -9.51
C ALA A 32 -18.17 4.08 -10.76
N GLY A 33 -19.05 3.10 -10.55
CA GLY A 33 -19.85 2.48 -11.61
C GLY A 33 -19.01 1.93 -12.76
N GLU A 34 -19.46 2.17 -14.00
CA GLU A 34 -18.80 1.62 -15.20
C GLU A 34 -17.36 2.11 -15.37
N ALA A 35 -17.06 3.35 -15.00
CA ALA A 35 -15.69 3.88 -15.11
C ALA A 35 -14.71 3.10 -14.22
N ALA A 36 -15.13 2.73 -13.01
CA ALA A 36 -14.32 1.87 -12.14
C ALA A 36 -14.23 0.43 -12.68
N LEU A 37 -15.30 -0.10 -13.27
CA LEU A 37 -15.29 -1.43 -13.88
C LEU A 37 -14.38 -1.49 -15.11
N GLU A 38 -14.28 -0.44 -15.90
CA GLU A 38 -13.39 -0.37 -17.06
C GLU A 38 -11.92 -0.28 -16.64
N GLU A 39 -11.59 0.59 -15.68
CA GLU A 39 -10.21 0.80 -15.23
C GLU A 39 -9.61 -0.43 -14.52
N PHE A 40 -10.40 -1.12 -13.69
CA PHE A 40 -9.87 -2.18 -12.80
C PHE A 40 -10.13 -3.61 -13.28
N ARG A 41 -10.92 -3.79 -14.34
CA ARG A 41 -11.18 -5.12 -14.92
C ARG A 41 -9.89 -5.76 -15.40
N ASP A 42 -9.68 -7.01 -14.98
CA ASP A 42 -8.56 -7.85 -15.38
C ASP A 42 -7.17 -7.25 -15.04
N THR A 43 -7.12 -6.39 -14.01
CA THR A 43 -5.89 -5.84 -13.43
C THR A 43 -5.40 -6.70 -12.25
N ASN A 44 -4.08 -6.71 -12.00
CA ASN A 44 -3.53 -7.28 -10.77
C ASN A 44 -3.69 -6.31 -9.59
N THR A 45 -4.94 -6.00 -9.22
CA THR A 45 -5.30 -5.17 -8.06
C THR A 45 -6.31 -5.92 -7.18
N GLN A 46 -6.46 -5.52 -5.93
CA GLN A 46 -7.49 -6.10 -5.06
C GLN A 46 -8.90 -5.94 -5.63
N LEU A 47 -9.21 -4.75 -6.18
CA LEU A 47 -10.50 -4.51 -6.81
C LEU A 47 -10.71 -5.44 -8.02
N GLY A 48 -9.69 -5.59 -8.89
CA GLY A 48 -9.72 -6.54 -10.01
C GLY A 48 -9.98 -7.99 -9.56
N GLY A 49 -9.30 -8.45 -8.51
CA GLY A 49 -9.51 -9.79 -7.94
C GLY A 49 -10.93 -10.00 -7.39
N PHE A 50 -11.49 -9.02 -6.69
CA PHE A 50 -12.88 -9.10 -6.23
C PHE A 50 -13.90 -9.06 -7.37
N LEU A 51 -13.67 -8.24 -8.40
CA LEU A 51 -14.51 -8.19 -9.59
C LEU A 51 -14.48 -9.53 -10.35
N GLN A 52 -13.32 -10.20 -10.40
CA GLN A 52 -13.22 -11.54 -10.96
C GLN A 52 -14.08 -12.53 -10.18
N VAL A 53 -13.97 -12.58 -8.85
CA VAL A 53 -14.79 -13.49 -8.02
C VAL A 53 -16.28 -13.18 -8.18
N ALA A 54 -16.67 -11.90 -8.18
CA ALA A 54 -18.06 -11.52 -8.38
C ALA A 54 -18.62 -11.99 -9.73
N ARG A 55 -17.80 -11.96 -10.79
CA ARG A 55 -18.14 -12.49 -12.12
C ARG A 55 -18.28 -14.02 -12.10
N GLU A 56 -17.37 -14.74 -11.43
CA GLU A 56 -17.42 -16.20 -11.24
C GLU A 56 -18.73 -16.62 -10.53
N LEU A 57 -19.24 -15.78 -9.60
CA LEU A 57 -20.52 -15.99 -8.91
C LEU A 57 -21.76 -15.62 -9.73
N GLY A 58 -21.59 -15.01 -10.91
CA GLY A 58 -22.70 -14.47 -11.70
C GLY A 58 -23.49 -13.36 -10.97
N ALA A 59 -22.83 -12.63 -10.07
CA ALA A 59 -23.44 -11.59 -9.25
C ALA A 59 -23.72 -10.30 -10.03
N GLU A 60 -24.73 -9.55 -9.58
CA GLU A 60 -24.92 -8.14 -9.92
C GLU A 60 -24.01 -7.31 -9.02
N VAL A 61 -23.17 -6.44 -9.61
CA VAL A 61 -22.13 -5.69 -8.90
C VAL A 61 -22.44 -4.21 -8.91
N SER A 62 -22.37 -3.58 -7.74
CA SER A 62 -22.31 -2.13 -7.58
C SER A 62 -20.92 -1.74 -7.08
N VAL A 63 -20.26 -0.82 -7.80
CA VAL A 63 -18.97 -0.23 -7.39
C VAL A 63 -19.19 1.23 -7.00
N PRO A 64 -19.50 1.53 -5.71
CA PRO A 64 -19.79 2.89 -5.30
C PRO A 64 -18.52 3.76 -5.22
N LEU A 65 -17.38 3.13 -4.99
CA LEU A 65 -16.10 3.81 -4.85
C LEU A 65 -14.95 2.88 -5.25
N ALA A 66 -14.09 3.38 -6.12
CA ALA A 66 -12.76 2.87 -6.37
C ALA A 66 -11.76 4.03 -6.20
N ALA A 67 -11.12 4.08 -5.04
CA ALA A 67 -10.27 5.18 -4.61
C ALA A 67 -8.97 4.64 -4.02
N GLY A 68 -7.84 5.05 -4.61
CA GLY A 68 -6.50 4.67 -4.15
C GLY A 68 -5.55 5.84 -4.29
N ALA A 69 -4.89 6.22 -3.20
CA ALA A 69 -3.86 7.26 -3.20
C ALA A 69 -2.49 6.66 -2.91
N HIS A 70 -1.44 7.27 -3.48
CA HIS A 70 -0.06 6.92 -3.09
C HIS A 70 0.17 7.23 -1.61
N PRO A 71 1.07 6.52 -0.93
CA PRO A 71 1.38 6.77 0.47
C PRO A 71 1.79 8.24 0.72
N SER A 72 1.26 8.83 1.78
CA SER A 72 1.43 10.26 2.12
C SER A 72 0.93 10.51 3.55
N GLY A 73 0.76 11.79 3.94
CA GLY A 73 0.26 12.20 5.24
C GLY A 73 -1.21 11.84 5.49
N TYR A 74 -1.75 12.29 6.62
CA TYR A 74 -3.14 12.05 7.01
C TYR A 74 -4.14 12.28 5.86
N VAL A 75 -5.09 11.36 5.73
CA VAL A 75 -6.26 11.57 4.87
C VAL A 75 -7.07 12.73 5.42
N GLU A 76 -7.29 13.75 4.60
CA GLU A 76 -8.11 14.90 5.00
C GLU A 76 -9.50 14.42 5.45
N ARG A 77 -10.04 15.01 6.52
CA ARG A 77 -11.32 14.62 7.09
C ARG A 77 -12.43 14.55 6.03
N GLY A 78 -12.54 15.58 5.20
CA GLY A 78 -13.57 15.63 4.15
C GLY A 78 -13.45 14.49 3.15
N ALA A 79 -12.22 14.18 2.72
CA ALA A 79 -11.95 13.09 1.80
C ALA A 79 -12.34 11.72 2.40
N TYR A 80 -11.98 11.49 3.66
CA TYR A 80 -12.32 10.26 4.37
C TYR A 80 -13.84 10.08 4.53
N GLU A 81 -14.53 11.15 4.96
CA GLU A 81 -15.99 11.13 5.15
C GLU A 81 -16.74 10.90 3.83
N ASP A 82 -16.37 11.59 2.74
CA ASP A 82 -16.99 11.43 1.43
C ASP A 82 -16.86 9.98 0.89
N MET A 83 -15.67 9.39 1.03
CA MET A 83 -15.41 8.01 0.62
C MET A 83 -16.22 7.01 1.45
N CYS A 84 -16.25 7.20 2.77
CA CYS A 84 -17.02 6.37 3.69
C CYS A 84 -18.53 6.45 3.37
N ASP A 85 -19.06 7.65 3.14
CA ASP A 85 -20.47 7.87 2.83
C ASP A 85 -20.89 7.20 1.51
N ALA A 86 -20.03 7.21 0.49
CA ALA A 86 -20.28 6.49 -0.75
C ALA A 86 -20.45 4.97 -0.53
N ILE A 87 -19.54 4.34 0.22
CA ILE A 87 -19.58 2.90 0.49
C ILE A 87 -20.77 2.55 1.40
N VAL A 88 -20.93 3.26 2.52
CA VAL A 88 -22.00 3.01 3.51
C VAL A 88 -23.37 3.28 2.90
N GLY A 89 -23.49 4.31 2.05
CA GLY A 89 -24.71 4.61 1.30
C GLY A 89 -25.15 3.48 0.38
N ALA A 90 -24.22 2.89 -0.37
CA ALA A 90 -24.50 1.74 -1.23
C ALA A 90 -24.91 0.49 -0.44
N VAL A 91 -24.25 0.23 0.69
CA VAL A 91 -24.65 -0.88 1.58
C VAL A 91 -26.05 -0.65 2.16
N ARG A 92 -26.35 0.59 2.58
CA ARG A 92 -27.67 0.96 3.12
C ARG A 92 -28.79 0.76 2.10
N ALA A 93 -28.52 0.92 0.81
CA ALA A 93 -29.47 0.64 -0.27
C ALA A 93 -29.78 -0.86 -0.44
N GLY A 94 -28.96 -1.75 0.12
CA GLY A 94 -29.17 -3.19 0.17
C GLY A 94 -28.26 -3.97 -0.76
N CYS A 95 -27.59 -4.99 -0.20
CA CYS A 95 -26.79 -5.99 -0.91
C CYS A 95 -26.75 -7.29 -0.12
N ASP A 96 -26.37 -8.39 -0.77
CA ASP A 96 -26.25 -9.71 -0.15
C ASP A 96 -24.89 -9.91 0.51
N ALA A 97 -23.85 -9.24 0.02
CA ALA A 97 -22.52 -9.20 0.63
C ALA A 97 -21.71 -7.99 0.14
N ALA A 98 -20.62 -7.66 0.85
CA ALA A 98 -19.66 -6.65 0.44
C ALA A 98 -18.24 -7.20 0.33
N PHE A 99 -17.53 -6.82 -0.74
CA PHE A 99 -16.11 -7.09 -0.95
C PHE A 99 -15.35 -5.76 -0.90
N LEU A 100 -14.43 -5.63 0.06
CA LEU A 100 -13.75 -4.37 0.34
C LEU A 100 -12.23 -4.53 0.13
N ALA A 101 -11.71 -3.82 -0.86
CA ALA A 101 -10.29 -3.66 -1.08
C ALA A 101 -9.79 -2.48 -0.23
N LEU A 102 -9.20 -2.80 0.92
CA LEU A 102 -8.68 -1.82 1.87
C LEU A 102 -7.15 -1.99 2.00
N HIS A 103 -6.46 -0.94 2.43
CA HIS A 103 -5.01 -1.06 2.68
C HIS A 103 -4.75 -1.70 4.06
N GLY A 104 -5.44 -1.21 5.09
CA GLY A 104 -5.28 -1.62 6.47
C GLY A 104 -4.32 -0.76 7.29
N ALA A 105 -3.87 0.38 6.75
CA ALA A 105 -2.99 1.33 7.43
C ALA A 105 -3.41 2.78 7.12
N MET A 106 -4.70 3.00 6.90
CA MET A 106 -5.23 4.33 6.63
C MET A 106 -5.49 5.06 7.94
N VAL A 107 -4.94 6.28 8.03
CA VAL A 107 -5.17 7.19 9.14
C VAL A 107 -5.72 8.49 8.58
N ALA A 108 -6.89 8.89 9.07
CA ALA A 108 -7.49 10.18 8.75
C ALA A 108 -7.18 11.19 9.85
N GLU A 109 -7.29 12.48 9.56
CA GLU A 109 -7.05 13.57 10.53
C GLU A 109 -7.80 13.40 11.87
N HIS A 110 -8.87 12.61 11.89
CA HIS A 110 -9.74 12.41 13.03
C HIS A 110 -10.00 10.95 13.40
N VAL A 111 -9.34 10.01 12.73
CA VAL A 111 -9.53 8.57 12.92
C VAL A 111 -8.19 7.86 12.78
N ASP A 112 -7.74 7.24 13.87
CA ASP A 112 -6.51 6.42 13.88
C ASP A 112 -6.68 5.12 13.08
N ASP A 113 -7.85 4.48 13.16
CA ASP A 113 -8.18 3.21 12.50
C ASP A 113 -9.20 3.43 11.37
N GLY A 114 -8.71 3.83 10.20
CA GLY A 114 -9.55 4.17 9.05
C GLY A 114 -10.40 3.01 8.56
N GLU A 115 -9.84 1.80 8.50
CA GLU A 115 -10.55 0.60 8.06
C GLU A 115 -11.57 0.10 9.07
N GLY A 116 -11.21 0.04 10.35
CA GLY A 116 -12.09 -0.38 11.43
C GLY A 116 -13.28 0.56 11.60
N GLU A 117 -13.09 1.87 11.46
CA GLU A 117 -14.19 2.84 11.50
C GLU A 117 -15.15 2.68 10.31
N LEU A 118 -14.66 2.49 9.09
CA LEU A 118 -15.49 2.18 7.93
C LEU A 118 -16.32 0.91 8.17
N LEU A 119 -15.68 -0.17 8.61
CA LEU A 119 -16.34 -1.45 8.88
C LEU A 119 -17.40 -1.33 9.98
N ARG A 120 -17.13 -0.55 11.04
CA ARG A 120 -18.10 -0.25 12.10
C ARG A 120 -19.32 0.51 11.56
N ARG A 121 -19.12 1.49 10.68
CA ARG A 121 -20.21 2.24 10.03
C ARG A 121 -21.06 1.35 9.13
N ILE A 122 -20.45 0.47 8.35
CA ILE A 122 -21.15 -0.54 7.54
C ILE A 122 -22.01 -1.43 8.43
N ARG A 123 -21.48 -1.91 9.55
CA ARG A 123 -22.20 -2.76 10.50
C ARG A 123 -23.38 -2.05 11.16
N ALA A 124 -23.28 -0.74 11.39
CA ALA A 124 -24.40 0.04 11.94
C ALA A 124 -25.62 0.06 11.01
N VAL A 125 -25.42 0.07 9.68
CA VAL A 125 -26.52 0.08 8.69
C VAL A 125 -26.91 -1.33 8.21
N ALA A 126 -26.00 -2.30 8.28
CA ALA A 126 -26.23 -3.68 7.88
C ALA A 126 -25.56 -4.68 8.86
N PRO A 127 -26.18 -4.92 10.05
CA PRO A 127 -25.55 -5.65 11.15
C PRO A 127 -25.13 -7.10 10.83
N ARG A 128 -25.78 -7.74 9.85
CA ARG A 128 -25.55 -9.14 9.48
C ARG A 128 -24.93 -9.33 8.10
N LEU A 129 -24.51 -8.26 7.44
CA LEU A 129 -23.97 -8.34 6.08
C LEU A 129 -22.67 -9.16 6.04
N PRO A 130 -22.54 -10.21 5.23
CA PRO A 130 -21.27 -10.88 5.03
C PRO A 130 -20.26 -9.93 4.34
N ILE A 131 -19.06 -9.77 4.92
CA ILE A 131 -18.02 -8.85 4.40
C ILE A 131 -16.68 -9.57 4.23
N ALA A 132 -16.15 -9.57 3.00
CA ALA A 132 -14.78 -9.99 2.71
C ALA A 132 -13.89 -8.76 2.58
N VAL A 133 -12.74 -8.78 3.24
CA VAL A 133 -11.75 -7.70 3.21
C VAL A 133 -10.41 -8.27 2.75
N GLY A 134 -9.82 -7.64 1.74
CA GLY A 134 -8.41 -7.83 1.44
C GLY A 134 -7.60 -6.68 2.04
N LEU A 135 -6.40 -6.95 2.52
CA LEU A 135 -5.50 -5.99 3.15
C LEU A 135 -4.09 -6.07 2.57
N ASP A 136 -3.37 -4.95 2.66
CA ASP A 136 -1.94 -4.89 2.41
C ASP A 136 -1.16 -5.63 3.52
N PHE A 137 0.04 -6.10 3.17
CA PHE A 137 0.98 -6.70 4.10
C PHE A 137 1.39 -5.77 5.27
N HIS A 138 1.38 -4.46 5.04
CA HIS A 138 1.72 -3.44 6.03
C HIS A 138 0.54 -3.01 6.91
N SER A 139 -0.59 -3.72 6.84
CA SER A 139 -1.75 -3.42 7.67
C SER A 139 -1.46 -3.48 9.17
N HIS A 140 -2.09 -2.57 9.89
CA HIS A 140 -2.23 -2.59 11.34
C HIS A 140 -3.55 -3.26 11.74
N MET A 141 -3.48 -4.50 12.20
CA MET A 141 -4.69 -5.22 12.59
C MET A 141 -5.32 -4.62 13.85
N THR A 142 -6.61 -4.33 13.81
CA THR A 142 -7.35 -3.79 14.95
C THR A 142 -8.50 -4.69 15.42
N PRO A 143 -8.92 -4.57 16.70
CA PRO A 143 -10.11 -5.26 17.17
C PRO A 143 -11.37 -4.87 16.37
N ALA A 144 -11.46 -3.62 15.91
CA ALA A 144 -12.62 -3.14 15.17
C ALA A 144 -12.71 -3.81 13.79
N MET A 145 -11.59 -3.99 13.08
CA MET A 145 -11.60 -4.70 11.81
C MET A 145 -12.09 -6.14 11.97
N VAL A 146 -11.55 -6.88 12.94
CA VAL A 146 -11.89 -8.30 13.15
C VAL A 146 -13.32 -8.48 13.66
N ALA A 147 -13.81 -7.58 14.52
CA ALA A 147 -15.18 -7.65 15.02
C ALA A 147 -16.24 -7.34 13.94
N ASN A 148 -15.87 -6.59 12.90
CA ASN A 148 -16.81 -6.08 11.91
C ASN A 148 -16.65 -6.73 10.51
N ALA A 149 -15.61 -7.49 10.21
CA ALA A 149 -15.49 -8.28 8.99
C ALA A 149 -15.95 -9.74 9.17
N SER A 150 -16.21 -10.45 8.06
CA SER A 150 -16.49 -11.90 8.08
C SER A 150 -15.28 -12.73 7.68
N VAL A 151 -14.50 -12.23 6.70
CA VAL A 151 -13.26 -12.83 6.22
C VAL A 151 -12.26 -11.71 5.98
N ILE A 152 -11.04 -11.87 6.48
CA ILE A 152 -9.91 -10.98 6.21
C ILE A 152 -8.76 -11.81 5.64
N THR A 153 -8.14 -11.33 4.57
CA THR A 153 -6.88 -11.88 4.05
C THR A 153 -5.90 -10.76 3.74
N GLY A 154 -4.62 -11.02 3.94
CA GLY A 154 -3.51 -10.14 3.59
C GLY A 154 -2.66 -10.68 2.45
N TYR A 155 -1.90 -9.77 1.84
CA TYR A 155 -0.84 -10.11 0.89
C TYR A 155 0.19 -11.06 1.48
N ARG A 156 0.72 -11.94 0.64
CA ARG A 156 1.77 -12.91 0.97
C ARG A 156 3.13 -12.51 0.40
N THR A 157 3.19 -11.48 -0.45
CA THR A 157 4.42 -11.05 -1.11
C THR A 157 4.75 -9.58 -0.82
N TYR A 158 6.05 -9.28 -0.78
CA TYR A 158 6.60 -7.93 -0.77
C TYR A 158 7.90 -7.94 -1.59
N PRO A 159 7.96 -7.30 -2.78
CA PRO A 159 6.94 -6.41 -3.37
C PRO A 159 5.61 -7.12 -3.67
N HIS A 160 4.51 -6.36 -3.64
CA HIS A 160 3.15 -6.89 -3.72
C HIS A 160 2.79 -7.30 -5.15
N VAL A 161 2.96 -8.59 -5.46
CA VAL A 161 2.60 -9.17 -6.77
C VAL A 161 1.35 -10.05 -6.71
N ASP A 162 0.82 -10.31 -5.51
CA ASP A 162 -0.33 -11.19 -5.25
C ASP A 162 -1.60 -10.44 -4.82
N MET A 163 -1.77 -9.20 -5.28
CA MET A 163 -2.87 -8.31 -4.89
C MET A 163 -4.24 -8.88 -5.29
N ALA A 164 -4.41 -9.26 -6.56
CA ALA A 164 -5.65 -9.87 -7.04
C ALA A 164 -5.90 -11.25 -6.43
N GLU A 165 -4.84 -12.05 -6.22
CA GLU A 165 -4.93 -13.37 -5.57
C GLU A 165 -5.44 -13.23 -4.13
N THR A 166 -4.95 -12.24 -3.38
CA THR A 166 -5.39 -11.99 -2.01
C THR A 166 -6.87 -11.65 -1.95
N ALA A 167 -7.33 -10.70 -2.78
CA ALA A 167 -8.76 -10.41 -2.85
C ALA A 167 -9.59 -11.64 -3.25
N ALA A 168 -9.11 -12.43 -4.22
CA ALA A 168 -9.79 -13.65 -4.65
C ALA A 168 -9.88 -14.69 -3.52
N ARG A 169 -8.85 -14.83 -2.67
CA ARG A 169 -8.86 -15.69 -1.49
C ARG A 169 -9.96 -15.30 -0.52
N ALA A 170 -10.06 -14.02 -0.13
CA ALA A 170 -11.13 -13.54 0.75
C ALA A 170 -12.52 -13.74 0.12
N GLY A 171 -12.68 -13.33 -1.14
CA GLY A 171 -13.96 -13.42 -1.86
C GLY A 171 -14.45 -14.86 -2.01
N ARG A 172 -13.57 -15.80 -2.35
CA ARG A 172 -13.94 -17.23 -2.48
C ARG A 172 -14.29 -17.87 -1.15
N THR A 173 -13.58 -17.56 -0.06
CA THR A 173 -13.97 -18.05 1.27
C THR A 173 -15.34 -17.52 1.67
N LEU A 174 -15.63 -16.24 1.41
CA LEU A 174 -16.95 -15.68 1.70
C LEU A 174 -18.04 -16.27 0.80
N ALA A 175 -17.75 -16.52 -0.49
CA ALA A 175 -18.69 -17.18 -1.40
C ALA A 175 -19.11 -18.56 -0.90
N ARG A 176 -18.13 -19.37 -0.49
CA ARG A 176 -18.39 -20.69 0.12
C ARG A 176 -19.24 -20.58 1.39
N ALA A 177 -19.05 -19.53 2.18
CA ALA A 177 -19.89 -19.26 3.35
C ALA A 177 -21.33 -18.89 2.96
N LEU A 178 -21.53 -18.10 1.91
CA LEU A 178 -22.85 -17.75 1.37
C LEU A 178 -23.60 -18.97 0.79
N ASP A 179 -22.86 -19.99 0.33
CA ASP A 179 -23.40 -21.27 -0.13
C ASP A 179 -23.57 -22.29 1.02
N GLY A 180 -23.20 -21.94 2.25
CA GLY A 180 -23.33 -22.80 3.44
C GLY A 180 -22.29 -23.92 3.52
N GLU A 181 -21.24 -23.88 2.70
CA GLU A 181 -20.20 -24.90 2.68
C GLU A 181 -19.24 -24.80 3.86
N VAL A 182 -19.03 -23.57 4.38
CA VAL A 182 -18.15 -23.24 5.50
C VAL A 182 -18.79 -22.23 6.42
N GLU A 183 -18.35 -22.19 7.68
CA GLU A 183 -18.76 -21.18 8.65
C GLU A 183 -17.50 -20.43 9.15
N PRO A 184 -17.07 -19.35 8.48
CA PRO A 184 -15.83 -18.67 8.81
C PRO A 184 -15.83 -18.10 10.23
N ARG A 185 -14.74 -18.34 10.95
CA ARG A 185 -14.41 -17.72 12.25
C ARG A 185 -13.00 -17.16 12.17
N MET A 186 -12.82 -15.91 12.58
CA MET A 186 -11.50 -15.30 12.69
C MET A 186 -10.93 -15.48 14.10
N VAL A 187 -9.66 -15.82 14.18
CA VAL A 187 -8.81 -15.61 15.35
C VAL A 187 -7.65 -14.73 14.93
N TRP A 188 -7.20 -13.84 15.81
CA TRP A 188 -6.15 -12.89 15.49
C TRP A 188 -5.36 -12.54 16.74
N GLY A 189 -4.17 -11.99 16.53
CA GLY A 189 -3.30 -11.54 17.60
C GLY A 189 -2.13 -10.75 17.04
N PHE A 190 -1.33 -10.20 17.95
CA PHE A 190 -0.18 -9.40 17.58
C PHE A 190 0.98 -9.55 18.58
N ARG A 191 2.13 -9.04 18.18
CA ARG A 191 3.30 -8.81 19.03
C ARG A 191 3.68 -7.33 18.95
N PRO A 192 4.08 -6.71 20.09
CA PRO A 192 4.43 -5.30 20.13
C PRO A 192 5.83 -5.09 19.52
N MET A 193 5.90 -5.17 18.20
CA MET A 193 7.11 -5.06 17.40
C MET A 193 6.94 -3.92 16.41
N LEU A 194 7.94 -3.03 16.36
CA LEU A 194 8.12 -2.07 15.28
C LEU A 194 9.14 -2.67 14.31
N THR A 195 8.64 -3.31 13.26
CA THR A 195 9.48 -3.98 12.26
C THR A 195 9.76 -3.05 11.09
N SER A 196 10.98 -3.10 10.54
CA SER A 196 11.37 -2.23 9.43
C SER A 196 10.86 -2.79 8.10
N THR A 197 10.18 -1.95 7.31
CA THR A 197 9.73 -2.29 5.95
C THR A 197 10.85 -2.75 5.02
N LEU A 198 12.11 -2.39 5.32
CA LEU A 198 13.29 -2.79 4.55
C LEU A 198 13.69 -4.26 4.75
N VAL A 199 13.13 -4.95 5.73
CA VAL A 199 13.38 -6.38 6.01
C VAL A 199 12.09 -7.22 6.01
N HIS A 200 11.03 -6.70 5.40
CA HIS A 200 9.72 -7.34 5.35
C HIS A 200 9.56 -8.40 4.26
N THR A 201 10.46 -8.47 3.27
CA THR A 201 10.25 -9.35 2.12
C THR A 201 10.12 -10.82 2.52
N PRO A 202 9.00 -11.49 2.20
CA PRO A 202 8.81 -12.92 2.46
C PRO A 202 9.74 -13.83 1.66
N ALA A 203 10.49 -13.29 0.69
CA ALA A 203 11.54 -14.03 0.00
C ALA A 203 12.78 -14.28 0.86
N ARG A 204 12.93 -13.57 1.99
CA ARG A 204 14.08 -13.67 2.90
C ARG A 204 13.64 -13.71 4.36
N GLN A 205 14.56 -14.15 5.21
CA GLN A 205 14.36 -14.02 6.66
C GLN A 205 14.34 -12.54 7.05
N PRO A 206 13.59 -12.15 8.10
CA PRO A 206 12.88 -13.02 9.04
C PRO A 206 11.45 -13.44 8.62
N MET A 207 10.86 -12.80 7.61
CA MET A 207 9.46 -13.06 7.23
C MET A 207 9.24 -14.37 6.49
N LYS A 208 10.25 -14.89 5.79
CA LYS A 208 10.14 -16.09 4.96
C LYS A 208 9.45 -17.25 5.65
N ASP A 209 9.99 -17.74 6.77
CA ASP A 209 9.43 -18.95 7.40
C ASP A 209 8.06 -18.68 8.03
N VAL A 210 7.82 -17.45 8.50
CA VAL A 210 6.53 -17.06 9.08
C VAL A 210 5.44 -17.10 8.01
N VAL A 211 5.71 -16.51 6.84
CA VAL A 211 4.75 -16.50 5.74
C VAL A 211 4.62 -17.88 5.09
N ASP A 212 5.71 -18.62 4.91
CA ASP A 212 5.68 -19.99 4.38
C ASP A 212 4.82 -20.92 5.25
N LEU A 213 4.90 -20.78 6.59
CA LEU A 213 4.05 -21.54 7.52
C LEU A 213 2.57 -21.22 7.34
N ALA A 214 2.21 -19.94 7.16
CA ALA A 214 0.84 -19.52 6.90
C ALA A 214 0.32 -20.06 5.55
N ILE A 215 1.14 -19.98 4.50
CA ILE A 215 0.82 -20.50 3.16
C ILE A 215 0.60 -22.01 3.21
N ALA A 216 1.50 -22.76 3.87
CA ALA A 216 1.40 -24.20 3.98
C ALA A 216 0.15 -24.65 4.74
N ALA A 217 -0.23 -23.94 5.81
CA ALA A 217 -1.43 -24.25 6.57
C ALA A 217 -2.73 -24.05 5.76
N GLU A 218 -2.79 -22.99 4.95
CA GLU A 218 -3.91 -22.76 4.04
C GLU A 218 -3.94 -23.78 2.90
N ALA A 219 -2.80 -24.06 2.25
CA ALA A 219 -2.70 -25.03 1.17
C ALA A 219 -3.04 -26.46 1.63
N GLY A 220 -2.71 -26.82 2.87
CA GLY A 220 -3.05 -28.10 3.48
C GLY A 220 -4.49 -28.22 3.97
N GLY A 221 -5.29 -27.15 3.90
CA GLY A 221 -6.69 -27.13 4.36
C GLY A 221 -6.86 -27.15 5.88
N ALA A 222 -5.79 -26.91 6.65
CA ALA A 222 -5.86 -26.83 8.11
C ALA A 222 -6.68 -25.61 8.57
N VAL A 223 -6.67 -24.54 7.77
CA VAL A 223 -7.43 -23.30 7.96
C VAL A 223 -7.97 -22.84 6.61
N LEU A 224 -9.00 -21.98 6.59
CA LEU A 224 -9.57 -21.44 5.35
C LEU A 224 -8.64 -20.39 4.75
N ASN A 225 -8.12 -19.48 5.58
CA ASN A 225 -7.10 -18.53 5.20
C ASN A 225 -6.14 -18.22 6.36
N ALA A 226 -4.88 -17.93 6.05
CA ALA A 226 -3.92 -17.41 7.01
C ALA A 226 -3.21 -16.18 6.44
N SER A 227 -3.01 -15.16 7.26
CA SER A 227 -2.34 -13.92 6.86
C SER A 227 -1.51 -13.34 8.01
N VAL A 228 -0.34 -12.83 7.65
CA VAL A 228 0.61 -12.22 8.57
C VAL A 228 0.95 -10.84 8.03
N PHE A 229 0.99 -9.86 8.92
CA PHE A 229 1.21 -8.46 8.60
C PHE A 229 2.48 -7.96 9.29
N GLY A 230 3.36 -7.33 8.53
CA GLY A 230 4.53 -6.66 9.08
C GLY A 230 4.16 -5.39 9.83
N GLY A 231 3.04 -4.76 9.49
CA GLY A 231 2.70 -3.42 9.95
C GLY A 231 3.56 -2.34 9.29
N PHE A 232 3.19 -1.09 9.49
CA PHE A 232 3.84 0.09 8.92
C PHE A 232 4.44 1.03 10.01
N PRO A 233 5.76 1.02 10.24
CA PRO A 233 6.37 1.75 11.36
C PRO A 233 6.36 3.28 11.22
N HIS A 234 5.92 3.84 10.09
CA HIS A 234 5.88 5.30 9.88
C HIS A 234 4.53 5.93 10.23
N ALA A 235 3.75 5.30 11.11
CA ALA A 235 2.52 5.86 11.67
C ALA A 235 2.63 5.98 13.19
N ASP A 236 2.25 7.12 13.78
CA ASP A 236 2.16 7.32 15.23
C ASP A 236 0.73 7.02 15.69
N VAL A 237 0.42 5.72 15.80
CA VAL A 237 -0.93 5.23 16.11
C VAL A 237 -0.89 4.12 17.16
N PRO A 238 -1.96 3.93 17.95
CA PRO A 238 -1.95 2.98 19.08
C PRO A 238 -1.90 1.49 18.68
N HIS A 239 -2.07 1.18 17.39
CA HIS A 239 -2.28 -0.18 16.88
C HIS A 239 -1.10 -0.70 16.03
N LEU A 240 0.04 -0.01 16.07
CA LEU A 240 1.31 -0.47 15.48
C LEU A 240 1.71 -1.85 16.01
N SER A 241 1.82 -2.83 15.11
CA SER A 241 2.24 -4.17 15.51
C SER A 241 2.64 -5.06 14.32
N CYS A 242 3.41 -6.10 14.62
CA CYS A 242 3.46 -7.30 13.80
C CYS A 242 2.28 -8.20 14.21
N SER A 243 1.40 -8.53 13.28
CA SER A 243 0.13 -9.17 13.58
C SER A 243 -0.20 -10.31 12.63
N ALA A 244 -1.18 -11.13 13.00
CA ALA A 244 -1.68 -12.19 12.16
C ALA A 244 -3.17 -12.39 12.37
N VAL A 245 -3.87 -12.80 11.31
CA VAL A 245 -5.27 -13.20 11.33
C VAL A 245 -5.43 -14.53 10.61
N ILE A 246 -6.16 -15.44 11.24
CA ILE A 246 -6.46 -16.77 10.73
C ILE A 246 -7.96 -16.89 10.60
N VAL A 247 -8.41 -17.20 9.39
CA VAL A 247 -9.80 -17.54 9.10
C VAL A 247 -9.89 -19.06 9.12
N CYS A 248 -10.66 -19.59 10.06
CA CYS A 248 -10.90 -21.02 10.20
C CYS A 248 -12.36 -21.34 9.89
N ASP A 249 -12.61 -22.61 9.63
CA ASP A 249 -13.96 -23.10 9.75
C ASP A 249 -14.29 -23.25 11.23
N ARG A 250 -15.43 -22.73 11.67
CA ARG A 250 -15.90 -22.81 13.06
C ARG A 250 -16.06 -24.26 13.56
N ARG A 251 -16.10 -25.23 12.65
CA ARG A 251 -16.08 -26.68 12.92
C ARG A 251 -14.69 -27.21 13.33
N THR A 252 -13.66 -26.36 13.33
CA THR A 252 -12.26 -26.71 13.65
C THR A 252 -11.66 -25.77 14.69
N ASP A 253 -10.66 -26.23 15.43
CA ASP A 253 -9.93 -25.48 16.48
C ASP A 253 -8.49 -25.11 16.08
N ALA A 254 -8.03 -25.48 14.88
CA ALA A 254 -6.65 -25.33 14.42
C ALA A 254 -6.12 -23.88 14.37
N GLY A 255 -7.02 -22.88 14.34
CA GLY A 255 -6.65 -21.48 14.15
C GLY A 255 -5.78 -20.89 15.24
N GLN A 256 -6.11 -21.15 16.51
CA GLN A 256 -5.39 -20.54 17.62
C GLN A 256 -3.95 -21.05 17.70
N ALA A 257 -3.76 -22.36 17.53
CA ALA A 257 -2.43 -22.96 17.54
C ALA A 257 -1.56 -22.44 16.38
N LEU A 258 -2.12 -22.25 15.19
CA LEU A 258 -1.39 -21.65 14.06
C LEU A 258 -1.02 -20.19 14.35
N LEU A 259 -1.98 -19.41 14.86
CA LEU A 259 -1.78 -18.01 15.22
C LEU A 259 -0.61 -17.85 16.20
N ASP A 260 -0.63 -18.62 17.30
CA ASP A 260 0.41 -18.55 18.34
C ASP A 260 1.77 -18.92 17.75
N ARG A 261 1.85 -19.98 16.95
CA ARG A 261 3.11 -20.39 16.31
C ARG A 261 3.67 -19.33 15.36
N LEU A 262 2.83 -18.67 14.56
CA LEU A 262 3.27 -17.60 13.65
C LEU A 262 3.83 -16.42 14.43
N LEU A 263 3.11 -15.96 15.45
CA LEU A 263 3.49 -14.80 16.25
C LEU A 263 4.70 -15.07 17.15
N ASP A 264 4.82 -16.27 17.71
CA ASP A 264 5.98 -16.66 18.50
C ASP A 264 7.24 -16.75 17.64
N LEU A 265 7.12 -17.34 16.44
CA LEU A 265 8.24 -17.39 15.49
C LEU A 265 8.71 -15.97 15.08
N ALA A 266 7.78 -15.05 14.82
CA ALA A 266 8.11 -13.66 14.54
C ALA A 266 8.80 -12.99 15.75
N TRP A 267 8.26 -13.20 16.96
CA TRP A 267 8.78 -12.62 18.20
C TRP A 267 10.18 -13.13 18.56
N GLU A 268 10.44 -14.43 18.40
CA GLU A 268 11.76 -15.03 18.60
C GLU A 268 12.81 -14.38 17.69
N ARG A 269 12.41 -13.95 16.50
CA ARG A 269 13.27 -13.32 15.48
C ARG A 269 13.25 -11.79 15.51
N ARG A 270 12.63 -11.15 16.51
CA ARG A 270 12.40 -9.69 16.55
C ARG A 270 13.63 -8.82 16.26
N GLU A 271 14.83 -9.24 16.68
CA GLU A 271 16.07 -8.51 16.38
C GLU A 271 16.40 -8.47 14.87
N ALA A 272 16.05 -9.53 14.13
CA ALA A 272 16.27 -9.60 12.69
C ALA A 272 15.29 -8.73 11.87
N PHE A 273 14.25 -8.17 12.52
CA PHE A 273 13.35 -7.19 11.92
C PHE A 273 13.89 -5.75 11.98
N LEU A 274 15.08 -5.54 12.54
CA LEU A 274 15.75 -4.24 12.54
C LEU A 274 16.63 -4.10 11.30
N TYR A 275 16.39 -3.06 10.50
CA TYR A 275 17.31 -2.66 9.44
C TYR A 275 18.45 -1.81 10.00
N ARG A 276 19.69 -2.15 9.65
CA ARG A 276 20.89 -1.38 10.03
C ARG A 276 21.66 -0.99 8.77
N GLY A 277 21.40 0.22 8.27
CA GLY A 277 22.09 0.77 7.10
C GLY A 277 23.51 1.26 7.42
N ALA A 278 24.38 1.25 6.41
CA ALA A 278 25.68 1.93 6.49
C ALA A 278 25.51 3.44 6.23
N PRO A 279 26.42 4.30 6.74
CA PRO A 279 26.39 5.74 6.46
C PRO A 279 26.36 6.05 4.96
N LEU A 280 25.56 7.04 4.55
CA LEU A 280 25.36 7.43 3.14
C LEU A 280 26.68 7.59 2.37
N ALA A 281 27.65 8.33 2.92
CA ALA A 281 28.95 8.52 2.29
C ALA A 281 29.69 7.21 2.00
N ARG A 282 29.58 6.21 2.88
CA ARG A 282 30.18 4.88 2.66
C ARG A 282 29.43 4.10 1.58
N GLN A 283 28.11 4.22 1.51
CA GLN A 283 27.30 3.57 0.48
C GLN A 283 27.62 4.12 -0.91
N ILE A 284 27.72 5.44 -1.06
CA ILE A 284 28.11 6.10 -2.31
C ILE A 284 29.55 5.73 -2.71
N ALA A 285 30.47 5.73 -1.75
CA ALA A 285 31.86 5.32 -2.00
C ALA A 285 31.95 3.86 -2.46
N HIS A 286 31.15 2.97 -1.86
CA HIS A 286 31.07 1.57 -2.27
C HIS A 286 30.46 1.43 -3.67
N ALA A 287 29.40 2.16 -3.98
CA ALA A 287 28.77 2.15 -5.31
C ALA A 287 29.79 2.43 -6.41
N ARG A 288 30.66 3.44 -6.21
CA ARG A 288 31.73 3.79 -7.15
C ARG A 288 32.73 2.65 -7.42
N THR A 289 32.86 1.69 -6.51
CA THR A 289 33.78 0.53 -6.68
C THR A 289 33.16 -0.61 -7.47
N LEU A 290 31.85 -0.59 -7.71
CA LEU A 290 31.15 -1.61 -8.49
C LEU A 290 31.35 -1.32 -9.98
N GLY A 291 31.60 -2.37 -10.78
CA GLY A 291 31.87 -2.23 -12.21
C GLY A 291 31.01 -3.12 -13.12
N GLU A 292 30.12 -3.94 -12.56
CA GLU A 292 29.29 -4.87 -13.33
C GLU A 292 27.85 -4.38 -13.41
N GLY A 293 27.46 -3.91 -14.60
CA GLY A 293 26.08 -3.51 -14.93
C GLY A 293 25.66 -2.15 -14.34
N PRO A 294 24.41 -1.73 -14.59
CA PRO A 294 23.87 -0.53 -13.97
C PRO A 294 23.74 -0.74 -12.46
N ILE A 295 24.25 0.21 -11.69
CA ILE A 295 24.15 0.20 -10.23
C ILE A 295 22.87 0.94 -9.84
N VAL A 296 21.94 0.24 -9.18
CA VAL A 296 20.71 0.84 -8.69
C VAL A 296 20.88 1.25 -7.23
N LEU A 297 20.93 2.56 -6.99
CA LEU A 297 20.90 3.14 -5.64
C LEU A 297 19.46 3.52 -5.30
N VAL A 298 18.94 2.95 -4.21
CA VAL A 298 17.57 3.19 -3.76
C VAL A 298 17.61 4.11 -2.54
N ASP A 299 17.05 5.31 -2.67
CA ASP A 299 16.90 6.23 -1.55
C ASP A 299 15.74 5.79 -0.66
N HIS A 300 16.06 5.01 0.37
CA HIS A 300 15.07 4.56 1.34
C HIS A 300 14.60 5.66 2.29
N GLY A 301 15.39 6.72 2.48
CA GLY A 301 15.06 7.80 3.41
C GLY A 301 13.95 8.70 2.88
N ASP A 302 13.79 8.76 1.55
CA ASP A 302 12.78 9.57 0.87
C ASP A 302 11.98 8.75 -0.16
N ASN A 303 11.43 7.63 0.31
CA ASN A 303 10.64 6.71 -0.51
C ASN A 303 9.16 7.13 -0.59
N THR A 304 8.67 7.48 -1.78
CA THR A 304 7.25 7.80 -2.01
C THR A 304 6.30 6.64 -1.73
N ALA A 305 6.76 5.41 -1.89
CA ALA A 305 6.00 4.22 -1.50
C ALA A 305 5.95 4.01 0.03
N SER A 306 6.40 4.98 0.83
CA SER A 306 6.23 5.04 2.28
C SER A 306 5.94 6.47 2.77
N GLY A 307 5.45 7.35 1.88
CA GLY A 307 5.06 8.73 2.22
C GLY A 307 6.19 9.76 2.19
N GLY A 308 7.34 9.43 1.59
CA GLY A 308 8.40 10.39 1.30
C GLY A 308 7.95 11.49 0.32
N THR A 309 8.60 12.65 0.38
CA THR A 309 8.31 13.82 -0.46
C THR A 309 8.92 13.69 -1.86
N GLN A 310 9.89 12.79 -2.04
CA GLN A 310 10.68 12.62 -3.26
C GLN A 310 11.46 13.87 -3.67
N ASP A 311 11.78 14.74 -2.72
CA ASP A 311 12.52 15.98 -2.94
C ASP A 311 13.80 16.08 -2.10
N VAL A 312 14.16 15.07 -1.31
CA VAL A 312 15.39 15.11 -0.50
C VAL A 312 16.62 14.94 -1.38
N MET A 313 17.49 15.95 -1.38
CA MET A 313 18.66 15.99 -2.28
C MET A 313 19.93 15.33 -1.70
N SER A 314 19.86 14.70 -0.53
CA SER A 314 21.04 14.26 0.21
C SER A 314 21.89 13.22 -0.54
N VAL A 315 21.25 12.25 -1.20
CA VAL A 315 21.92 11.21 -1.99
C VAL A 315 22.61 11.81 -3.22
N ILE A 316 21.92 12.69 -3.94
CA ILE A 316 22.43 13.34 -5.15
C ILE A 316 23.59 14.27 -4.80
N ALA A 317 23.45 15.08 -3.74
CA ALA A 317 24.51 15.95 -3.26
C ALA A 317 25.77 15.16 -2.88
N GLU A 318 25.62 14.00 -2.24
CA GLU A 318 26.75 13.15 -1.87
C GLU A 318 27.41 12.50 -3.09
N ALA A 319 26.63 12.03 -4.07
CA ALA A 319 27.15 11.49 -5.33
C ALA A 319 27.98 12.54 -6.09
N MET A 320 27.46 13.77 -6.22
CA MET A 320 28.19 14.89 -6.82
C MET A 320 29.46 15.24 -6.05
N ARG A 321 29.40 15.27 -4.71
CA ARG A 321 30.56 15.56 -3.85
C ARG A 321 31.68 14.54 -4.02
N GLN A 322 31.35 13.28 -4.30
CA GLN A 322 32.32 12.21 -4.53
C GLN A 322 32.79 12.10 -5.99
N GLY A 323 32.24 12.92 -6.90
CA GLY A 323 32.58 12.91 -8.33
C GLY A 323 32.17 11.61 -9.00
N LEU A 324 30.95 11.15 -8.75
CA LEU A 324 30.35 10.08 -9.56
C LEU A 324 29.90 10.70 -10.90
N ASP A 325 30.32 10.07 -11.98
CA ASP A 325 29.92 10.38 -13.36
C ASP A 325 28.98 9.28 -13.89
N ASP A 326 28.32 9.51 -15.02
CA ASP A 326 27.34 8.56 -15.62
C ASP A 326 26.20 8.18 -14.66
N VAL A 327 25.67 9.19 -13.95
CA VAL A 327 24.58 9.03 -12.97
C VAL A 327 23.26 9.56 -13.54
N VAL A 328 22.22 8.72 -13.48
CA VAL A 328 20.83 9.15 -13.68
C VAL A 328 20.15 9.19 -12.32
N ALA A 329 19.61 10.35 -11.94
CA ALA A 329 18.89 10.53 -10.69
C ALA A 329 17.43 10.94 -10.94
N GLY A 330 16.53 10.38 -10.13
CA GLY A 330 15.13 10.76 -10.09
C GLY A 330 14.19 9.56 -10.06
N PRO A 331 12.87 9.81 -10.15
CA PRO A 331 12.25 11.13 -10.27
C PRO A 331 12.44 12.02 -9.02
N ILE A 332 12.37 13.35 -9.18
CA ILE A 332 12.41 14.35 -8.09
C ILE A 332 11.13 15.16 -8.16
N CYS A 333 10.38 15.25 -7.06
CA CYS A 333 9.15 16.02 -6.99
C CYS A 333 9.48 17.52 -6.82
N ASP A 334 9.52 18.25 -7.94
CA ASP A 334 9.78 19.69 -7.91
C ASP A 334 8.94 20.44 -8.97
N PRO A 335 7.64 20.68 -8.71
CA PRO A 335 6.74 21.37 -9.64
C PRO A 335 7.23 22.76 -10.02
N GLU A 336 7.91 23.46 -9.11
CA GLU A 336 8.42 24.81 -9.35
C GLU A 336 9.59 24.78 -10.35
N SER A 337 10.54 23.87 -10.19
CA SER A 337 11.66 23.72 -11.13
C SER A 337 11.16 23.24 -12.50
N VAL A 338 10.18 22.34 -12.54
CA VAL A 338 9.51 21.94 -13.79
C VAL A 338 8.90 23.15 -14.50
N ARG A 339 8.19 24.03 -13.79
CA ARG A 339 7.63 25.26 -14.37
C ARG A 339 8.72 26.17 -14.97
N ARG A 340 9.81 26.40 -14.25
CA ARG A 340 10.94 27.22 -14.75
C ARG A 340 11.58 26.61 -15.99
N ILE A 341 11.73 25.28 -16.03
CA ILE A 341 12.25 24.58 -17.21
C ILE A 341 11.28 24.71 -18.41
N LEU A 342 9.97 24.59 -18.17
CA LEU A 342 8.96 24.76 -19.20
C LEU A 342 8.98 26.16 -19.82
N GLU A 343 9.17 27.19 -19.01
CA GLU A 343 9.29 28.59 -19.45
C GLU A 343 10.57 28.84 -20.26
N ALA A 344 11.69 28.19 -19.89
CA ALA A 344 12.96 28.30 -20.60
C ALA A 344 12.98 27.54 -21.94
N GLY A 345 12.30 26.39 -21.99
CA GLY A 345 12.22 25.53 -23.17
C GLY A 345 13.37 24.52 -23.30
N THR A 346 13.23 23.60 -24.26
CA THR A 346 14.25 22.59 -24.57
C THR A 346 15.55 23.26 -25.07
N ALA A 347 16.69 22.65 -24.76
CA ALA A 347 18.05 23.13 -25.06
C ALA A 347 18.47 24.42 -24.32
N ALA A 348 17.62 24.97 -23.43
CA ALA A 348 18.02 26.06 -22.56
C ALA A 348 19.00 25.56 -21.48
N SER A 349 19.99 26.40 -21.14
CA SER A 349 20.79 26.23 -19.93
C SER A 349 20.11 26.95 -18.77
N VAL A 350 19.89 26.25 -17.66
CA VAL A 350 19.19 26.77 -16.49
C VAL A 350 19.95 26.47 -15.21
N THR A 351 19.90 27.40 -14.26
CA THR A 351 20.36 27.19 -12.87
C THR A 351 19.15 27.17 -11.95
N LEU A 352 19.00 26.10 -11.17
CA LEU A 352 17.80 25.84 -10.37
C LEU A 352 18.17 25.39 -8.94
N PRO A 353 17.44 25.85 -7.92
CA PRO A 353 17.41 25.18 -6.63
C PRO A 353 16.52 23.94 -6.78
N LEU A 354 17.13 22.80 -7.10
CA LEU A 354 16.44 21.53 -7.37
C LEU A 354 16.12 20.81 -6.06
N GLY A 355 14.87 20.35 -5.93
CA GLY A 355 14.38 19.61 -4.77
C GLY A 355 14.53 20.37 -3.45
N GLY A 356 14.28 19.69 -2.34
CA GLY A 356 14.49 20.14 -0.97
C GLY A 356 13.66 21.36 -0.62
N LYS A 357 12.45 21.46 -1.17
CA LYS A 357 11.55 22.60 -1.01
C LYS A 357 10.47 22.35 0.03
N VAL A 358 10.29 21.09 0.43
CA VAL A 358 9.30 20.69 1.41
C VAL A 358 9.97 20.51 2.77
N ASP A 359 9.48 21.26 3.76
CA ASP A 359 9.85 21.04 5.16
C ASP A 359 9.10 19.84 5.74
N MET A 360 9.79 19.07 6.59
CA MET A 360 9.25 17.90 7.31
C MET A 360 9.32 18.16 8.82
N PRO A 361 8.43 19.00 9.38
CA PRO A 361 8.49 19.44 10.76
C PRO A 361 8.32 18.31 11.77
N GLN A 362 7.55 17.27 11.44
CA GLN A 362 7.30 16.11 12.34
C GLN A 362 8.57 15.34 12.71
N ILE A 363 9.62 15.44 11.88
CA ILE A 363 10.93 14.84 12.13
C ILE A 363 12.05 15.89 12.24
N ASN A 364 11.70 17.17 12.43
CA ASN A 364 12.64 18.30 12.54
C ASN A 364 13.62 18.41 11.36
N LEU A 365 13.16 18.12 10.14
CA LEU A 365 13.98 18.17 8.94
C LEU A 365 13.50 19.32 8.04
N ALA A 366 14.37 20.33 7.86
CA ALA A 366 14.12 21.42 6.93
C ALA A 366 14.52 21.01 5.49
N GLY A 367 13.76 21.50 4.52
CA GLY A 367 14.08 21.39 3.10
C GLY A 367 15.44 22.03 2.79
N ARG A 368 16.26 21.34 1.99
CA ARG A 368 17.58 21.81 1.55
C ARG A 368 17.74 21.67 0.05
N PRO A 369 17.39 22.70 -0.74
CA PRO A 369 17.54 22.64 -2.18
C PRO A 369 19.00 22.51 -2.60
N LEU A 370 19.24 21.79 -3.68
CA LEU A 370 20.55 21.65 -4.30
C LEU A 370 20.64 22.56 -5.53
N SER A 371 21.55 23.53 -5.52
CA SER A 371 21.78 24.39 -6.68
C SER A 371 22.47 23.60 -7.78
N VAL A 372 21.79 23.40 -8.90
CA VAL A 372 22.31 22.69 -10.09
C VAL A 372 22.23 23.58 -11.32
N THR A 373 23.20 23.44 -12.22
CA THR A 373 23.20 24.06 -13.54
C THR A 373 23.26 22.96 -14.58
N GLY A 374 22.38 23.02 -15.58
CA GLY A 374 22.35 22.01 -16.63
C GLY A 374 21.58 22.46 -17.86
N THR A 375 21.58 21.60 -18.88
CA THR A 375 20.86 21.79 -20.14
C THR A 375 19.57 20.98 -20.15
N VAL A 376 18.47 21.60 -20.56
CA VAL A 376 17.18 20.92 -20.70
C VAL A 376 17.22 20.00 -21.91
N THR A 377 17.23 18.68 -21.71
CA THR A 377 17.32 17.71 -22.81
C THR A 377 15.97 17.18 -23.27
N ARG A 378 14.99 17.10 -22.37
CA ARG A 378 13.65 16.58 -22.69
C ARG A 378 12.58 17.13 -21.76
N ILE A 379 11.37 17.30 -22.32
CA ILE A 379 10.15 17.63 -21.57
C ILE A 379 9.06 16.65 -22.05
N THR A 380 8.39 15.97 -21.12
CA THR A 380 7.37 14.95 -21.42
C THR A 380 6.08 15.21 -20.63
N ALA A 381 5.06 14.38 -20.87
CA ALA A 381 3.84 14.35 -20.08
C ALA A 381 3.96 13.53 -18.78
N GLY A 382 5.11 12.86 -18.55
CA GLY A 382 5.33 12.01 -17.37
C GLY A 382 4.41 10.79 -17.29
N GLU A 383 4.01 10.24 -18.44
CA GLU A 383 3.11 9.10 -18.51
C GLU A 383 3.82 7.86 -19.05
N PHE A 384 3.58 6.71 -18.41
CA PHE A 384 4.08 5.41 -18.86
C PHE A 384 3.18 4.28 -18.35
N VAL A 385 3.35 3.08 -18.91
CA VAL A 385 2.66 1.87 -18.46
C VAL A 385 3.67 0.99 -17.73
N VAL A 386 3.28 0.45 -16.58
CA VAL A 386 4.14 -0.43 -15.78
C VAL A 386 4.30 -1.77 -16.50
N THR A 387 5.55 -2.14 -16.78
CA THR A 387 5.93 -3.43 -17.39
C THR A 387 6.48 -4.45 -16.39
N GLY A 388 6.83 -3.99 -15.18
CA GLY A 388 7.25 -4.85 -14.07
C GLY A 388 6.08 -5.63 -13.47
N PRO A 389 6.35 -6.63 -12.60
CA PRO A 389 5.34 -7.55 -12.08
C PRO A 389 4.37 -6.92 -11.07
N MET A 390 4.79 -5.86 -10.37
CA MET A 390 3.94 -5.12 -9.46
C MET A 390 3.07 -4.14 -10.26
N ALA A 391 1.75 -4.20 -10.07
CA ALA A 391 0.79 -3.33 -10.76
C ALA A 391 0.89 -3.35 -12.30
N THR A 392 1.32 -4.47 -12.89
CA THR A 392 1.49 -4.65 -14.34
C THR A 392 0.26 -4.17 -15.12
N GLY A 393 0.49 -3.39 -16.17
CA GLY A 393 -0.58 -2.86 -17.03
C GLY A 393 -1.20 -1.55 -16.54
N THR A 394 -0.90 -1.12 -15.31
CA THR A 394 -1.38 0.17 -14.79
C THR A 394 -0.70 1.34 -15.51
N ARG A 395 -1.46 2.37 -15.86
CA ARG A 395 -0.94 3.62 -16.42
C ARG A 395 -0.58 4.61 -15.31
N VAL A 396 0.71 4.94 -15.21
CA VAL A 396 1.25 5.95 -14.30
C VAL A 396 1.20 7.32 -14.96
N ARG A 397 0.87 8.35 -14.16
CA ARG A 397 0.80 9.75 -14.58
C ARG A 397 1.47 10.62 -13.51
N MET A 398 2.72 11.03 -13.74
CA MET A 398 3.51 11.84 -12.79
C MET A 398 3.37 13.35 -13.02
N GLY A 399 2.59 13.76 -14.04
CA GLY A 399 2.52 15.15 -14.48
C GLY A 399 3.70 15.55 -15.37
N ARG A 400 3.78 16.83 -15.75
CA ARG A 400 4.86 17.31 -16.63
C ARG A 400 6.22 16.99 -16.01
N THR A 401 7.09 16.36 -16.79
CA THR A 401 8.42 15.93 -16.35
C THR A 401 9.47 16.52 -17.27
N ALA A 402 10.58 16.97 -16.70
CA ALA A 402 11.72 17.49 -17.44
C ALA A 402 13.00 16.72 -17.08
N VAL A 403 13.90 16.59 -18.05
CA VAL A 403 15.23 16.01 -17.88
C VAL A 403 16.26 17.13 -17.99
N LEU A 404 17.11 17.24 -16.97
CA LEU A 404 18.21 18.19 -16.89
C LEU A 404 19.52 17.42 -16.94
N ASP A 405 20.39 17.78 -17.87
CA ASP A 405 21.73 17.22 -18.00
C ASP A 405 22.76 18.19 -17.40
N THR A 406 23.50 17.74 -16.39
CA THR A 406 24.47 18.56 -15.65
C THR A 406 25.92 18.40 -16.12
N GLY A 407 26.18 17.58 -17.15
CA GLY A 407 27.52 17.33 -17.68
C GLY A 407 27.84 15.87 -17.88
#